data_AF-A0A518FS85-F1
#
_entry.id   AF-A0A518FS85-F1
#
_cell.length_a   1.000
_cell.length_b   1.000
_cell.length_c   1.000
_cell.angle_alpha   90.00
_cell.angle_beta   90.00
_cell.angle_gamma   90.00
#
_symmetry.space_group_name_H-M   'P 1'
#
loop_
_entity.id
_entity.type
_entity.pdbx_description
1 polymer ?
#
loop_
_entity_poly.entity_id
_entity_poly.type
_entity_poly.pdbx_seq_one_letter_code
_entity_poly.pdbx_strand_id
1 'polypeptide(L)'
;MSIPRKGSRSLTVNDTTYRWVVSVHNNTVNLVVELDSAPGQRLLAYFECRDLYIRTETGEWRFHSQKQSIRPAHVKRLILHALNSGWKPQEKLGKPFTIRNAAQIAATIDVEAIHSRQVSPDAQEAYIKEIARDFLESSMCLSLCMDFEMYDRLLESEPQTRFPIADDNLQQLGLTFAVFLDSTKADGRPVIALQCNEFPDVIEHYWWIC
;
A
#
# COMPACT_ATOMS: atom_id res chain seq x y z
N MET A 1 36.75 -6.50 5.16
CA MET A 1 35.80 -5.48 5.66
C MET A 1 35.20 -4.75 4.47
N SER A 2 33.87 -4.72 4.34
CA SER A 2 33.17 -4.11 3.21
C SER A 2 32.82 -2.66 3.56
N ILE A 3 33.29 -1.70 2.77
CA ILE A 3 32.98 -0.27 2.94
C ILE A 3 31.45 -0.08 2.84
N PRO A 4 30.80 0.61 3.79
CA PRO A 4 29.37 0.87 3.73
C PRO A 4 29.02 1.65 2.46
N ARG A 5 28.09 1.12 1.66
CA ARG A 5 27.52 1.89 0.54
C ARG A 5 26.71 3.05 1.10
N LYS A 6 26.83 4.24 0.51
CA LYS A 6 26.07 5.44 0.90
C LYS A 6 24.58 5.10 0.97
N GLY A 7 23.94 5.32 2.12
CA GLY A 7 22.51 5.02 2.34
C GLY A 7 22.17 3.58 2.74
N SER A 8 23.17 2.70 2.87
CA SER A 8 22.97 1.34 3.38
C SER A 8 22.74 1.34 4.89
N ARG A 9 21.76 0.55 5.34
CA ARG A 9 21.44 0.30 6.76
C ARG A 9 21.63 -1.18 7.06
N SER A 10 21.77 -1.54 8.34
CA SER A 10 21.89 -2.94 8.77
C SER A 10 20.74 -3.33 9.71
N LEU A 11 20.48 -4.64 9.78
CA LEU A 11 19.40 -5.25 10.56
C LEU A 11 19.78 -6.72 10.82
N THR A 12 19.54 -7.20 12.04
CA THR A 12 19.72 -8.61 12.40
C THR A 12 18.37 -9.32 12.42
N VAL A 13 18.26 -10.45 11.70
CA VAL A 13 17.09 -11.34 11.69
C VAL A 13 17.59 -12.77 11.90
N ASN A 14 17.06 -13.47 12.90
CA ASN A 14 17.46 -14.85 13.26
C ASN A 14 18.99 -15.00 13.32
N ASP A 15 19.64 -14.16 14.12
CA ASP A 15 21.10 -14.10 14.31
C ASP A 15 21.94 -13.85 13.05
N THR A 16 21.29 -13.53 11.93
CA THR A 16 21.95 -13.20 10.66
C THR A 16 21.85 -11.71 10.40
N THR A 17 23.00 -11.07 10.15
CA THR A 17 23.05 -9.64 9.82
C THR A 17 22.89 -9.42 8.33
N TYR A 18 21.88 -8.63 7.99
CA TYR A 18 21.59 -8.18 6.64
C TYR A 18 21.91 -6.70 6.49
N ARG A 19 22.32 -6.32 5.29
CA ARG A 19 22.37 -4.92 4.86
C ARG A 19 21.22 -4.66 3.88
N TRP A 20 20.70 -3.45 3.91
CA TRP A 20 19.65 -3.04 2.99
C TRP A 20 19.79 -1.60 2.55
N VAL A 21 19.31 -1.32 1.33
CA VAL A 21 19.30 0.01 0.74
C VAL A 21 17.97 0.25 0.03
N VAL A 22 17.50 1.50 0.10
CA VAL A 22 16.29 1.96 -0.57
C VAL A 22 16.66 2.96 -1.64
N SER A 23 16.06 2.81 -2.82
CA SER A 23 16.11 3.81 -3.89
C SER A 23 14.71 4.02 -4.46
N VAL A 24 14.48 5.18 -5.08
CA VAL A 24 13.21 5.48 -5.76
C VAL A 24 13.50 5.68 -7.24
N HIS A 25 12.74 4.99 -8.11
CA HIS A 25 12.84 5.11 -9.56
C HIS A 25 11.47 4.93 -10.19
N ASN A 26 11.07 5.82 -11.10
CA ASN A 26 9.80 5.76 -11.84
C ASN A 26 8.58 5.44 -10.96
N ASN A 27 8.37 6.20 -9.88
CA ASN A 27 7.28 5.99 -8.92
C ASN A 27 7.26 4.59 -8.27
N THR A 28 8.41 3.93 -8.20
CA THR A 28 8.59 2.67 -7.48
C THR A 28 9.72 2.83 -6.48
N VAL A 29 9.46 2.46 -5.23
CA VAL A 29 10.51 2.33 -4.21
C VAL A 29 11.10 0.93 -4.30
N ASN A 30 12.40 0.84 -4.55
CA ASN A 30 13.15 -0.39 -4.64
C ASN A 30 13.92 -0.61 -3.33
N LEU A 31 13.65 -1.72 -2.66
CA LEU A 31 14.41 -2.20 -1.52
C LEU A 31 15.31 -3.36 -1.98
N VAL A 32 16.61 -3.22 -1.75
CA VAL A 32 17.58 -4.30 -1.95
C VAL A 32 18.08 -4.76 -0.59
N VAL A 33 18.03 -6.06 -0.33
CA VAL A 33 18.56 -6.69 0.88
C VAL A 33 19.58 -7.76 0.49
N GLU A 34 20.72 -7.79 1.19
CA GLU A 34 21.75 -8.82 1.01
C GLU A 34 22.45 -9.10 2.35
N LEU A 35 23.21 -10.18 2.44
CA LEU A 35 24.01 -10.47 3.64
C LEU A 35 25.07 -9.38 3.85
N ASP A 36 25.28 -9.00 5.10
CA ASP A 36 26.26 -7.97 5.43
C ASP A 36 27.70 -8.49 5.25
N SER A 37 28.00 -9.69 5.75
CA SER A 37 29.35 -10.26 5.75
C SER A 37 29.76 -10.90 4.42
N ALA A 38 28.86 -11.65 3.78
CA ALA A 38 29.14 -12.41 2.57
C ALA A 38 27.92 -12.40 1.61
N PRO A 39 27.78 -11.38 0.74
CA PRO A 39 26.66 -11.30 -0.19
C PRO A 39 26.56 -12.51 -1.12
N GLY A 40 25.46 -13.24 -1.06
CA GLY A 40 25.03 -14.23 -2.05
C GLY A 40 23.84 -13.69 -2.85
N GLN A 41 22.72 -14.40 -2.84
CA GLN A 41 21.52 -14.03 -3.58
C GLN A 41 20.88 -12.80 -2.93
N ARG A 42 20.67 -11.75 -3.72
CA ARG A 42 19.96 -10.55 -3.27
C ARG A 42 18.47 -10.78 -3.21
N LEU A 43 17.81 -10.18 -2.23
CA LEU A 43 16.37 -9.94 -2.22
C LEU A 43 16.09 -8.56 -2.80
N LEU A 44 15.19 -8.51 -3.78
CA LEU A 44 14.71 -7.29 -4.41
C LEU A 44 13.20 -7.17 -4.15
N ALA A 45 12.82 -6.13 -3.44
CA ALA A 45 11.44 -5.88 -3.05
C ALA A 45 10.98 -4.55 -3.63
N TYR A 46 9.87 -4.58 -4.36
CA TYR A 46 9.27 -3.42 -5.00
C TYR A 46 8.07 -2.94 -4.18
N PHE A 47 8.05 -1.65 -3.89
CA PHE A 47 6.88 -0.97 -3.33
C PHE A 47 6.42 0.05 -4.36
N GLU A 48 5.14 0.05 -4.65
CA GLU A 48 4.54 1.12 -5.41
C GLU A 48 4.56 2.40 -4.58
N CYS A 49 4.82 3.53 -5.24
CA CYS A 49 4.68 4.79 -4.55
C CYS A 49 3.18 5.08 -4.25
N ARG A 50 2.86 5.30 -2.97
CA ARG A 50 1.55 5.58 -2.38
C ARG A 50 1.55 7.00 -1.75
N ASP A 51 0.38 7.61 -1.63
CA ASP A 51 0.18 8.97 -1.09
C ASP A 51 0.94 10.08 -1.86
N LEU A 52 1.06 9.92 -3.18
CA LEU A 52 1.78 10.87 -4.03
C LEU A 52 1.12 12.26 -4.09
N TYR A 53 -0.18 12.34 -3.79
CA TYR A 53 -0.97 13.56 -3.87
C TYR A 53 -1.65 13.84 -2.52
N ILE A 54 -1.65 15.11 -2.10
CA ILE A 54 -2.41 15.58 -0.94
C ILE A 54 -3.37 16.67 -1.37
N ARG A 55 -4.48 16.80 -0.64
CA ARG A 55 -5.40 17.92 -0.79
C ARG A 55 -4.86 19.12 0.00
N THR A 56 -4.74 20.27 -0.65
CA THR A 56 -4.39 21.52 0.01
C THR A 56 -5.58 22.03 0.83
N GLU A 57 -5.33 23.00 1.72
CA GLU A 57 -6.37 23.69 2.49
C GLU A 57 -7.44 24.34 1.58
N THR A 58 -7.08 24.67 0.34
CA THR A 58 -7.97 25.22 -0.68
C THR A 58 -8.77 24.17 -1.45
N GLY A 59 -8.60 22.89 -1.14
CA GLY A 59 -9.30 21.78 -1.79
C GLY A 59 -8.65 21.27 -3.07
N GLU A 60 -7.51 21.82 -3.50
CA GLU A 60 -6.78 21.41 -4.72
C GLU A 60 -5.89 20.19 -4.47
N TRP A 61 -5.75 19.32 -5.46
CA TRP A 61 -4.81 18.20 -5.40
C TRP A 61 -3.41 18.64 -5.83
N ARG A 62 -2.39 18.37 -5.01
CA ARG A 62 -0.99 18.63 -5.34
C ARG A 62 -0.11 17.41 -5.10
N PHE A 63 0.83 17.19 -6.01
CA PHE A 63 1.88 16.20 -5.82
C PHE A 63 2.75 16.60 -4.63
N HIS A 64 2.83 15.74 -3.62
CA HIS A 64 3.53 16.02 -2.37
C HIS A 64 4.80 15.17 -2.19
N SER A 65 4.84 13.96 -2.78
CA SER A 65 5.85 12.89 -2.63
C SER A 65 5.43 11.72 -1.72
N GLN A 66 6.08 10.56 -1.94
CA GLN A 66 5.90 9.31 -1.20
C GLN A 66 6.02 9.50 0.33
N LYS A 67 4.93 9.29 1.07
CA LYS A 67 4.96 9.32 2.55
C LYS A 67 5.37 8.00 3.20
N GLN A 68 5.28 6.87 2.48
CA GLN A 68 5.56 5.57 3.06
C GLN A 68 7.07 5.39 3.31
N SER A 69 7.46 5.52 4.58
CA SER A 69 8.83 5.27 5.02
C SER A 69 9.06 3.76 5.19
N ILE A 70 10.09 3.21 4.54
CA ILE A 70 10.51 1.82 4.77
C ILE A 70 11.25 1.75 6.10
N ARG A 71 10.59 1.14 7.10
CA ARG A 71 11.11 0.97 8.47
C ARG A 71 11.82 -0.38 8.62
N PRO A 72 12.75 -0.53 9.60
CA PRO A 72 13.40 -1.82 9.85
C PRO A 72 12.44 -2.99 10.09
N ALA A 73 11.27 -2.73 10.70
CA ALA A 73 10.23 -3.73 10.90
C ALA A 73 9.66 -4.29 9.58
N HIS A 74 9.47 -3.43 8.57
CA HIS A 74 9.03 -3.84 7.22
C HIS A 74 10.08 -4.75 6.57
N VAL A 75 11.36 -4.35 6.67
CA VAL A 75 12.47 -5.12 6.12
C VAL A 75 12.59 -6.49 6.80
N LYS A 76 12.41 -6.56 8.12
CA LYS A 76 12.40 -7.84 8.87
C LYS A 76 11.29 -8.77 8.37
N ARG A 77 10.07 -8.27 8.19
CA ARG A 77 8.94 -9.07 7.66
C ARG A 77 9.22 -9.62 6.27
N LEU A 78 9.76 -8.77 5.39
CA LEU A 78 10.12 -9.18 4.03
C LEU A 78 11.23 -10.24 4.03
N ILE A 79 12.24 -10.13 4.90
CA ILE A 79 13.28 -11.15 5.05
C ILE A 79 12.67 -12.48 5.50
N LEU A 80 11.85 -12.48 6.54
CA LEU A 80 11.21 -13.71 7.05
C LEU A 80 10.31 -14.35 6.00
N HIS A 81 9.48 -13.55 5.31
CA HIS A 81 8.66 -14.03 4.22
C HIS A 81 9.51 -14.63 3.09
N ALA A 82 10.56 -13.93 2.65
CA ALA A 82 11.43 -14.40 1.58
C ALA A 82 12.12 -15.73 1.94
N LEU A 83 12.64 -15.85 3.18
CA LEU A 83 13.26 -17.09 3.67
C LEU A 83 12.27 -18.26 3.63
N ASN A 84 11.04 -18.05 4.12
CA ASN A 84 9.98 -19.06 4.07
C ASN A 84 9.57 -19.42 2.64
N SER A 85 9.68 -18.47 1.71
CA SER A 85 9.39 -18.63 0.28
C SER A 85 10.59 -19.13 -0.54
N GLY A 86 11.67 -19.60 0.12
CA GLY A 86 12.81 -20.25 -0.52
C GLY A 86 13.92 -19.32 -1.02
N TRP A 87 13.98 -18.08 -0.53
CA TRP A 87 15.14 -17.22 -0.73
C TRP A 87 16.37 -17.79 -0.03
N LYS A 88 17.52 -17.82 -0.73
CA LYS A 88 18.76 -18.41 -0.24
C LYS A 88 19.89 -17.40 -0.22
N PRO A 89 19.96 -16.54 0.81
CA PRO A 89 20.87 -15.40 0.84
C PRO A 89 22.37 -15.75 0.77
N GLN A 90 22.75 -16.98 1.16
CA GLN A 90 24.13 -17.48 1.10
C GLN A 90 24.54 -17.99 -0.28
N GLU A 91 23.58 -18.39 -1.12
CA GLU A 91 23.88 -18.98 -2.44
C GLU A 91 24.17 -17.87 -3.46
N LYS A 92 25.26 -17.98 -4.21
CA LYS A 92 25.60 -17.01 -5.28
C LYS A 92 24.79 -17.29 -6.55
N LEU A 93 23.49 -17.01 -6.48
CA LEU A 93 22.59 -17.09 -7.63
C LEU A 93 22.68 -15.78 -8.43
N GLY A 94 22.86 -15.88 -9.75
CA GLY A 94 22.98 -14.71 -10.63
C GLY A 94 21.69 -13.88 -10.73
N LYS A 95 20.54 -14.44 -10.33
CA LYS A 95 19.24 -13.77 -10.31
C LYS A 95 18.81 -13.40 -8.89
N PRO A 96 18.32 -12.18 -8.64
CA PRO A 96 17.74 -11.82 -7.35
C PRO A 96 16.47 -12.63 -7.08
N PHE A 97 16.15 -12.82 -5.80
CA PHE A 97 14.83 -13.24 -5.37
C PHE A 97 13.93 -12.00 -5.33
N THR A 98 12.80 -12.03 -6.03
CA THR A 98 12.01 -10.83 -6.28
C THR A 98 10.64 -10.90 -5.61
N ILE A 99 10.30 -9.86 -4.87
CA ILE A 99 8.96 -9.61 -4.32
C ILE A 99 8.39 -8.38 -5.03
N ARG A 100 7.30 -8.57 -5.78
CA ARG A 100 6.68 -7.47 -6.55
C ARG A 100 5.70 -6.63 -5.74
N ASN A 101 4.99 -7.23 -4.78
CA ASN A 101 4.02 -6.54 -3.93
C ASN A 101 4.54 -6.48 -2.47
N ALA A 102 5.67 -5.78 -2.27
CA ALA A 102 6.33 -5.77 -0.98
C ALA A 102 5.55 -4.99 0.09
N ALA A 103 4.72 -4.03 -0.32
CA ALA A 103 3.87 -3.25 0.58
C ALA A 103 2.90 -4.15 1.34
N GLN A 104 2.24 -5.10 0.67
CA GLN A 104 1.30 -6.03 1.29
C GLN A 104 1.96 -6.86 2.41
N ILE A 105 3.13 -7.43 2.14
CA ILE A 105 3.89 -8.24 3.11
C ILE A 105 4.45 -7.35 4.24
N ALA A 106 4.95 -6.17 3.90
CA ALA A 106 5.48 -5.22 4.88
C ALA A 106 4.40 -4.66 5.80
N ALA A 107 3.20 -4.42 5.26
CA ALA A 107 2.05 -3.87 5.95
C ALA A 107 1.26 -4.92 6.72
N THR A 108 1.41 -6.22 6.41
CA THR A 108 0.77 -7.31 7.17
C THR A 108 1.07 -7.11 8.66
N ILE A 109 0.07 -6.64 9.41
CA ILE A 109 0.12 -6.64 10.86
C ILE A 109 -0.04 -8.08 11.27
N ASP A 110 0.81 -8.53 12.18
CA ASP A 110 0.64 -9.84 12.80
C ASP A 110 -0.77 -9.89 13.39
N VAL A 111 -1.60 -10.84 12.97
CA VAL A 111 -3.01 -10.91 13.41
C VAL A 111 -3.07 -11.00 14.93
N GLU A 112 -2.08 -11.66 15.55
CA GLU A 112 -1.89 -11.70 17.00
C GLU A 112 -1.57 -10.32 17.62
N ALA A 113 -0.89 -9.42 16.90
CA ALA A 113 -0.62 -8.05 17.34
C ALA A 113 -1.87 -7.15 17.30
N ILE A 114 -2.81 -7.41 16.39
CA ILE A 114 -4.12 -6.73 16.35
C ILE A 114 -4.95 -7.14 17.57
N HIS A 115 -5.05 -8.44 17.82
CA HIS A 115 -5.80 -8.97 18.96
C HIS A 115 -5.21 -8.53 20.32
N SER A 116 -3.90 -8.34 20.40
CA SER A 116 -3.22 -7.90 21.62
C SER A 116 -3.18 -6.37 21.82
N ARG A 117 -3.70 -5.57 20.88
CA ARG A 117 -3.73 -4.08 20.93
C ARG A 117 -2.36 -3.43 21.21
N GLN A 118 -1.26 -4.10 20.86
CA GLN A 118 0.10 -3.58 21.08
C GLN A 118 0.60 -2.66 19.96
N VAL A 119 -0.27 -2.31 19.00
CA VAL A 119 0.06 -1.48 17.84
C VAL A 119 -0.30 -0.02 18.14
N SER A 120 0.59 0.91 17.78
CA SER A 120 0.27 2.35 17.87
C SER A 120 -0.93 2.69 16.96
N PRO A 121 -1.86 3.58 17.37
CA PRO A 121 -3.05 3.94 16.60
C PRO A 121 -2.78 4.25 15.13
N ASP A 122 -1.74 5.04 14.83
CA ASP A 122 -1.35 5.42 13.46
C ASP A 122 -0.99 4.23 12.55
N ALA A 123 -0.45 3.16 13.13
CA ALA A 123 -0.07 1.95 12.39
C ALA A 123 -1.27 1.04 12.13
N GLN A 124 -2.26 1.05 13.02
CA GLN A 124 -3.53 0.36 12.83
C GLN A 124 -4.35 1.06 11.73
N GLU A 125 -4.42 2.38 11.75
CA GLU A 125 -5.03 3.19 10.68
C GLU A 125 -4.35 2.96 9.33
N ALA A 126 -3.02 3.01 9.27
CA ALA A 126 -2.29 2.77 8.02
C ALA A 126 -2.57 1.36 7.45
N TYR A 127 -2.59 0.32 8.29
CA TYR A 127 -2.90 -1.03 7.84
C TYR A 127 -4.33 -1.20 7.36
N ILE A 128 -5.29 -0.63 8.09
CA ILE A 128 -6.69 -0.69 7.67
C ILE A 128 -6.88 0.06 6.35
N LYS A 129 -6.24 1.22 6.18
CA LYS A 129 -6.21 1.95 4.90
C LYS A 129 -5.64 1.10 3.76
N GLU A 130 -4.64 0.26 4.03
CA GLU A 130 -4.05 -0.64 3.03
C GLU A 130 -4.94 -1.86 2.73
N ILE A 131 -5.57 -2.48 3.74
CA ILE A 131 -6.58 -3.54 3.50
C ILE A 131 -7.73 -2.98 2.67
N ALA A 132 -8.22 -1.81 3.08
CA ALA A 132 -9.29 -1.12 2.40
C ALA A 132 -8.90 -0.91 0.93
N ARG A 133 -7.77 -0.25 0.66
CA ARG A 133 -7.29 0.03 -0.71
C ARG A 133 -7.03 -1.23 -1.55
N ASP A 134 -6.37 -2.26 -0.99
CA ASP A 134 -6.14 -3.52 -1.70
C ASP A 134 -7.48 -4.17 -2.10
N PHE A 135 -8.47 -4.16 -1.20
CA PHE A 135 -9.83 -4.64 -1.48
C PHE A 135 -10.52 -3.77 -2.55
N LEU A 136 -10.30 -2.45 -2.53
CA LEU A 136 -10.84 -1.55 -3.55
C LEU A 136 -10.29 -1.88 -4.93
N GLU A 137 -8.97 -1.97 -5.05
CA GLU A 137 -8.25 -2.27 -6.29
C GLU A 137 -8.63 -3.66 -6.86
N SER A 138 -8.81 -4.67 -6.00
CA SER A 138 -9.09 -6.04 -6.43
C SER A 138 -10.55 -6.34 -6.71
N SER A 139 -11.48 -5.71 -5.99
CA SER A 139 -12.86 -6.21 -5.87
C SER A 139 -13.92 -5.14 -6.09
N MET A 140 -13.68 -3.89 -5.71
CA MET A 140 -14.71 -2.84 -5.79
C MET A 140 -14.63 -1.98 -7.03
N CYS A 141 -13.42 -1.64 -7.51
CA CYS A 141 -13.25 -0.97 -8.81
C CYS A 141 -14.08 -1.66 -9.88
N LEU A 142 -13.96 -2.98 -9.96
CA LEU A 142 -14.64 -3.81 -10.94
C LEU A 142 -16.16 -3.87 -10.67
N SER A 143 -16.57 -4.05 -9.41
CA SER A 143 -17.99 -4.17 -9.03
C SER A 143 -18.75 -2.85 -9.25
N LEU A 144 -18.16 -1.71 -8.89
CA LEU A 144 -18.70 -0.37 -9.17
C LEU A 144 -18.71 -0.05 -10.67
N CYS A 145 -17.76 -0.61 -11.44
CA CYS A 145 -17.75 -0.47 -12.90
C CYS A 145 -18.82 -1.32 -13.61
N MET A 146 -19.39 -2.33 -12.93
CA MET A 146 -20.37 -3.26 -13.52
C MET A 146 -21.80 -3.08 -12.99
N ASP A 147 -22.00 -2.30 -11.92
CA ASP A 147 -23.31 -1.95 -11.38
C ASP A 147 -23.83 -0.65 -12.01
N PHE A 148 -24.54 -0.79 -13.14
CA PHE A 148 -25.11 0.33 -13.88
C PHE A 148 -26.17 1.10 -13.08
N GLU A 149 -26.89 0.45 -12.15
CA GLU A 149 -27.90 1.13 -11.33
C GLU A 149 -27.23 2.05 -10.32
N MET A 150 -26.17 1.59 -9.65
CA MET A 150 -25.37 2.43 -8.76
C MET A 150 -24.67 3.57 -9.52
N TYR A 151 -24.22 3.31 -10.75
CA TYR A 151 -23.63 4.33 -11.62
C TYR A 151 -24.62 5.44 -11.96
N ASP A 152 -25.82 5.11 -12.44
CA ASP A 152 -26.85 6.09 -12.80
C ASP A 152 -27.23 6.94 -11.57
N ARG A 153 -27.43 6.27 -10.43
CA ARG A 153 -27.70 6.95 -9.15
C ARG A 153 -26.59 7.91 -8.73
N LEU A 154 -25.32 7.55 -8.97
CA LEU A 154 -24.18 8.42 -8.68
C LEU A 154 -24.14 9.64 -9.58
N LEU A 155 -24.36 9.47 -10.89
CA LEU A 155 -24.31 10.58 -11.85
C LEU A 155 -25.49 11.54 -11.74
N GLU A 156 -26.66 11.04 -11.35
CA GLU A 156 -27.85 11.86 -11.13
C GLU A 156 -27.85 12.54 -9.74
N SER A 157 -26.92 12.15 -8.87
CA SER A 157 -26.83 12.71 -7.52
C SER A 157 -26.14 14.07 -7.47
N GLU A 158 -26.50 14.86 -6.46
CA GLU A 158 -25.73 16.05 -6.10
C GLU A 158 -24.29 15.63 -5.71
N PRO A 159 -23.26 16.38 -6.14
CA PRO A 159 -21.89 16.11 -5.72
C PRO A 159 -21.80 15.97 -4.20
N GLN A 160 -20.95 15.05 -3.75
CA GLN A 160 -20.75 14.69 -2.34
C GLN A 160 -21.90 13.86 -1.74
N THR A 161 -22.91 13.43 -2.48
CA THR A 161 -23.91 12.48 -1.97
C THR A 161 -23.29 11.09 -1.79
N ARG A 162 -23.24 10.58 -0.55
CA ARG A 162 -22.65 9.28 -0.20
C ARG A 162 -23.65 8.15 -0.39
N PHE A 163 -23.25 7.14 -1.16
CA PHE A 163 -23.96 5.87 -1.32
C PHE A 163 -23.18 4.76 -0.61
N PRO A 164 -23.77 4.06 0.36
CA PRO A 164 -23.08 3.01 1.08
C PRO A 164 -22.81 1.83 0.15
N ILE A 165 -21.66 1.17 0.34
CA ILE A 165 -21.33 -0.06 -0.37
C ILE A 165 -21.41 -1.22 0.62
N ALA A 166 -22.23 -2.21 0.28
CA ALA A 166 -22.39 -3.41 1.07
C ALA A 166 -21.43 -4.49 0.57
N ASP A 167 -20.43 -4.81 1.37
CA ASP A 167 -19.62 -6.02 1.21
C ASP A 167 -19.49 -6.75 2.53
N ASP A 168 -19.90 -8.02 2.54
CA ASP A 168 -19.96 -8.84 3.75
C ASP A 168 -18.58 -9.13 4.34
N ASN A 169 -17.53 -9.24 3.50
CA ASN A 169 -16.16 -9.49 3.98
C ASN A 169 -15.59 -8.25 4.66
N LEU A 170 -15.86 -7.07 4.12
CA LEU A 170 -15.45 -5.80 4.73
C LEU A 170 -16.19 -5.52 6.04
N GLN A 171 -17.49 -5.84 6.10
CA GLN A 171 -18.25 -5.71 7.35
C GLN A 171 -17.71 -6.64 8.44
N GLN A 172 -17.27 -7.85 8.11
CA GLN A 172 -16.60 -8.74 9.06
C GLN A 172 -15.29 -8.17 9.61
N LEU A 173 -14.61 -7.32 8.83
CA LEU A 173 -13.42 -6.58 9.25
C LEU A 173 -13.76 -5.26 9.98
N GLY A 174 -15.04 -4.95 10.16
CA GLY A 174 -15.52 -3.73 10.80
C GLY A 174 -15.33 -2.47 9.94
N LEU A 175 -15.24 -2.63 8.62
CA LEU A 175 -15.04 -1.54 7.67
C LEU A 175 -16.31 -1.28 6.88
N THR A 176 -16.65 -0.01 6.71
CA THR A 176 -17.78 0.42 5.89
C THR A 176 -17.35 1.49 4.90
N PHE A 177 -17.97 1.48 3.73
CA PHE A 177 -17.55 2.30 2.62
C PHE A 177 -18.71 3.06 2.02
N ALA A 178 -18.38 4.20 1.42
CA ALA A 178 -19.30 4.97 0.62
C ALA A 178 -18.63 5.45 -0.68
N VAL A 179 -19.38 5.39 -1.77
CA VAL A 179 -19.02 6.02 -3.05
C VAL A 179 -19.81 7.31 -3.23
N PHE A 180 -19.20 8.31 -3.84
CA PHE A 180 -19.87 9.56 -4.17
C PHE A 180 -19.24 10.23 -5.40
N LEU A 181 -20.00 11.08 -6.06
CA LEU A 181 -19.46 12.00 -7.06
C LEU A 181 -18.68 13.11 -6.34
N ASP A 182 -17.35 13.13 -6.44
CA ASP A 182 -16.52 14.13 -5.75
C ASP A 182 -16.56 15.48 -6.49
N SER A 183 -16.32 15.42 -7.80
CA SER A 183 -16.29 16.59 -8.68
C SER A 183 -16.49 16.19 -10.14
N THR A 184 -16.58 17.19 -11.01
CA THR A 184 -16.54 17.03 -12.46
C THR A 184 -15.33 17.80 -12.99
N LYS A 185 -14.56 17.17 -13.89
CA LYS A 185 -13.41 17.83 -14.51
C LYS A 185 -13.83 18.96 -15.46
N ALA A 186 -12.85 19.78 -15.81
CA ALA A 186 -12.99 20.81 -16.84
C ALA A 186 -13.44 20.26 -18.20
N ASP A 187 -13.20 18.97 -18.49
CA ASP A 187 -13.63 18.28 -19.71
C ASP A 187 -14.94 17.49 -19.55
N GLY A 188 -15.68 17.70 -18.45
CA GLY A 188 -16.99 17.11 -18.23
C GLY A 188 -16.98 15.69 -17.67
N ARG A 189 -15.81 15.05 -17.47
CA ARG A 189 -15.75 13.69 -16.92
C ARG A 189 -16.00 13.69 -15.40
N PRO A 190 -16.85 12.78 -14.88
CA PRO A 190 -17.10 12.66 -13.45
C PRO A 190 -15.87 12.10 -12.75
N VAL A 191 -15.59 12.62 -11.56
CA VAL A 191 -14.60 12.08 -10.62
C VAL A 191 -15.37 11.44 -9.50
N ILE A 192 -15.36 10.11 -9.48
CA ILE A 192 -16.02 9.31 -8.44
C ILE A 192 -15.00 9.04 -7.35
N ALA A 193 -15.36 9.32 -6.10
CA ALA A 193 -14.54 9.06 -4.93
C ALA A 193 -15.09 7.89 -4.12
N LEU A 194 -14.16 7.16 -3.51
CA LEU A 194 -14.45 6.08 -2.58
C LEU A 194 -13.86 6.41 -1.21
N GLN A 195 -14.71 6.42 -0.20
CA GLN A 195 -14.39 6.76 1.18
C GLN A 195 -14.64 5.55 2.08
N CYS A 196 -13.75 5.32 3.04
CA CYS A 196 -14.02 4.47 4.19
C CYS A 196 -14.60 5.35 5.30
N ASN A 197 -15.67 4.93 5.94
CA ASN A 197 -16.33 5.78 6.95
C ASN A 197 -15.54 5.82 8.26
N GLU A 198 -14.68 4.83 8.50
CA GLU A 198 -13.82 4.73 9.68
C GLU A 198 -12.57 5.62 9.58
N PHE A 199 -12.20 6.07 8.37
CA PHE A 199 -11.17 7.09 8.14
C PHE A 199 -11.67 8.08 7.09
N PRO A 200 -12.08 9.30 7.46
CA PRO A 200 -12.81 10.22 6.58
C PRO A 200 -11.99 10.78 5.39
N ASP A 201 -10.84 10.19 5.08
CA ASP A 201 -10.07 10.45 3.88
C ASP A 201 -10.66 9.69 2.68
N VAL A 202 -10.63 10.33 1.51
CA VAL A 202 -10.92 9.64 0.25
C VAL A 202 -9.78 8.68 -0.05
N ILE A 203 -10.12 7.40 -0.21
CA ILE A 203 -9.15 6.33 -0.45
C ILE A 203 -8.73 6.32 -1.91
N GLU A 204 -9.68 6.44 -2.83
CA GLU A 204 -9.40 6.38 -4.26
C GLU A 204 -10.36 7.24 -5.09
N HIS A 205 -9.86 7.72 -6.24
CA HIS A 205 -10.64 8.43 -7.23
C HIS A 205 -10.58 7.70 -8.57
N TYR A 206 -11.76 7.44 -9.15
CA TYR A 206 -11.90 6.80 -10.46
C TYR A 206 -12.15 7.81 -11.57
N TRP A 207 -11.63 7.48 -12.74
CA TRP A 207 -11.61 8.32 -13.93
C TRP A 207 -12.41 7.56 -14.99
N TRP A 208 -13.72 7.76 -15.03
CA TRP A 208 -14.54 7.06 -16.00
C TRP A 208 -14.41 7.74 -17.37
N ILE A 209 -14.06 6.95 -18.38
CA ILE A 209 -14.10 7.33 -19.78
C ILE A 209 -14.97 6.27 -20.44
N CYS A 210 -16.22 6.62 -20.75
CA CYS A 210 -16.95 5.92 -21.79
C CYS A 210 -16.48 6.46 -23.14
#